data_AF-A0A2V5UXQ1-F1
#
_entry.id   AF-A0A2V5UXQ1-F1
#
_cell.length_a   1.000
_cell.length_b   1.000
_cell.length_c   1.000
_cell.angle_alpha   90.00
_cell.angle_beta   90.00
_cell.angle_gamma   90.00
#
_symmetry.space_group_name_H-M   'P 1'
#
loop_
_entity.id
_entity.type
_entity.pdbx_description
1 polymer ?
#
loop_
_entity_poly.entity_id
_entity_poly.type
_entity_poly.pdbx_seq_one_letter_code
_entity_poly.pdbx_strand_id
1 'polypeptide(L)'
;MLDIVIQVGRTGILTPVAVLEPVLVSGSTVGRATLHNEDEIRRKDIRIGDTVVIEKAGEVIPAVVEVVKSKRPRGTTPFDFFKHLSGKCPVCGGPIRRDPQFVAWRCENLQCPAQTTRRVEFFAARGALDIESIGGIVADKLVERGLVREPLDVFELKIEQLAKLNL
;
A
#
# COMPACT_ATOMS: atom_id res chain seq x y z
N MET A 1 14.77 5.35 9.54
CA MET A 1 13.44 5.29 8.90
C MET A 1 12.81 6.67 8.99
N LEU A 2 12.40 7.22 7.86
CA LEU A 2 11.92 8.60 7.74
C LEU A 2 10.44 8.74 8.10
N ASP A 3 9.61 7.79 7.66
CA ASP A 3 8.16 7.85 7.85
C ASP A 3 7.53 6.45 7.75
N ILE A 4 6.25 6.33 8.10
CA ILE A 4 5.42 5.16 7.83
C ILE A 4 4.25 5.63 6.98
N VAL A 5 4.15 5.14 5.75
CA VAL A 5 3.00 5.42 4.88
C VAL A 5 2.09 4.20 4.78
N ILE A 6 0.79 4.45 4.61
CA ILE A 6 -0.20 3.38 4.57
C ILE A 6 -0.66 3.15 3.13
N GLN A 7 -0.47 1.93 2.64
CA GLN A 7 -1.03 1.47 1.38
C GLN A 7 -2.39 0.82 1.63
N VAL A 8 -3.42 1.28 0.93
CA VAL A 8 -4.69 0.53 0.84
C VAL A 8 -4.44 -0.71 -0.02
N GLY A 9 -5.16 -1.81 0.15
CA GLY A 9 -5.06 -3.02 -0.67
C GLY A 9 -6.32 -3.23 -1.51
N ARG A 10 -6.32 -4.25 -2.37
CA ARG A 10 -7.48 -4.60 -3.23
C ARG A 10 -8.76 -4.83 -2.42
N THR A 11 -8.63 -5.46 -1.26
CA THR A 11 -9.73 -5.81 -0.33
C THR A 11 -9.88 -4.80 0.81
N GLY A 12 -9.31 -3.60 0.65
CA GLY A 12 -9.36 -2.53 1.64
C GLY A 12 -8.35 -2.65 2.77
N ILE A 13 -7.59 -3.74 2.88
CA ILE A 13 -6.53 -3.92 3.88
C ILE A 13 -5.55 -2.74 3.83
N LEU A 14 -5.25 -2.15 4.99
CA LEU A 14 -4.32 -1.05 5.15
C LEU A 14 -2.98 -1.60 5.61
N THR A 15 -2.01 -1.61 4.70
CA THR A 15 -0.67 -2.16 4.91
C THR A 15 0.32 -1.04 5.21
N PRO A 16 0.98 -1.05 6.38
CA PRO A 16 2.00 -0.06 6.70
C PRO A 16 3.32 -0.37 5.97
N VAL A 17 3.94 0.68 5.44
CA VAL A 17 5.21 0.62 4.70
C VAL A 17 6.16 1.66 5.26
N ALA A 18 7.34 1.22 5.68
CA ALA A 18 8.42 2.09 6.10
C ALA A 18 8.98 2.85 4.90
N VAL A 19 9.10 4.16 5.02
CA VAL A 19 9.90 5.02 4.14
C VAL A 19 11.28 5.15 4.75
N LEU A 20 12.30 4.82 3.98
CA LEU A 20 13.68 4.73 4.44
C LEU A 20 14.54 5.77 3.73
N GLU A 21 15.62 6.17 4.39
CA GLU A 21 16.73 6.79 3.67
C GLU A 21 17.26 5.75 2.66
N PRO A 22 17.46 6.12 1.38
CA PRO A 22 17.91 5.18 0.36
C PRO A 22 19.19 4.45 0.78
N VAL A 23 19.13 3.12 0.81
CA VAL A 23 20.25 2.28 1.24
C VAL A 23 20.45 1.10 0.29
N LEU A 24 21.69 0.72 0.03
CA LEU A 24 22.02 -0.40 -0.85
C LEU A 24 21.86 -1.73 -0.10
N VAL A 25 21.06 -2.66 -0.63
CA VAL A 25 20.86 -4.01 -0.09
C VAL A 25 20.85 -5.01 -1.23
N SER A 26 21.76 -5.99 -1.20
CA SER A 26 21.88 -7.06 -2.22
C SER A 26 21.82 -6.51 -3.65
N GLY A 27 22.68 -5.52 -3.95
CA GLY A 27 22.82 -4.97 -5.31
C GLY A 27 21.72 -4.01 -5.78
N SER A 28 20.71 -3.69 -4.96
CA SER A 28 19.72 -2.66 -5.32
C SER A 28 19.46 -1.66 -4.20
N THR A 29 19.12 -0.43 -4.58
CA THR A 29 18.75 0.62 -3.63
C THR A 29 17.33 0.38 -3.12
N VAL A 30 17.18 0.32 -1.80
CA VAL A 30 15.91 0.17 -1.10
C VAL A 30 15.54 1.48 -0.43
N GLY A 31 14.40 2.06 -0.81
CA GLY A 31 13.80 3.21 -0.13
C GLY A 31 12.51 2.88 0.63
N ARG A 32 11.99 1.66 0.48
CA ARG A 32 10.72 1.23 1.08
C ARG A 32 10.84 -0.21 1.57
N ALA A 33 10.27 -0.49 2.73
CA ALA A 33 10.20 -1.84 3.28
C ALA A 33 8.84 -2.11 3.95
N THR A 34 8.34 -3.34 3.84
CA THR A 34 7.08 -3.70 4.50
C THR A 34 7.24 -3.73 6.02
N LEU A 35 6.19 -3.28 6.71
CA LEU A 35 6.03 -3.44 8.16
C LEU A 35 5.00 -4.53 8.52
N HIS A 36 4.46 -5.21 7.49
CA HIS A 36 3.41 -6.23 7.57
C HIS A 36 2.06 -5.73 8.10
N ASN A 37 1.96 -5.38 9.37
CA ASN A 37 0.73 -4.92 10.03
C ASN A 37 1.05 -4.15 11.33
N GLU A 38 0.03 -3.61 11.99
CA GLU A 38 0.19 -2.86 13.25
C GLU A 38 0.77 -3.72 14.39
N ASP A 39 0.42 -5.01 14.44
CA ASP A 39 0.86 -5.90 15.51
C ASP A 39 2.35 -6.19 15.42
N GLU A 40 2.89 -6.34 14.20
CA GLU A 40 4.35 -6.45 13.97
C GLU A 40 5.08 -5.15 14.32
N ILE A 41 4.52 -3.99 13.97
CA ILE A 41 5.04 -2.69 14.40
C ILE A 41 5.13 -2.61 15.92
N ARG A 42 4.07 -3.04 16.62
CA ARG A 42 4.00 -3.03 18.08
C ARG A 42 4.96 -4.04 18.70
N ARG A 43 5.01 -5.27 18.18
CA ARG A 43 5.88 -6.35 18.64
C ARG A 43 7.36 -5.95 18.57
N LYS A 44 7.77 -5.28 17.48
CA LYS A 44 9.14 -4.78 17.27
C LYS A 44 9.37 -3.40 17.90
N ASP A 45 8.33 -2.76 18.43
CA ASP A 45 8.33 -1.38 18.94
C ASP A 45 8.92 -0.39 17.91
N ILE A 46 8.48 -0.49 16.65
CA ILE A 46 8.95 0.36 15.56
C ILE A 46 8.34 1.76 15.68
N ARG A 47 9.17 2.79 15.62
CA ARG A 47 8.76 4.20 15.71
C ARG A 47 9.34 5.00 14.56
N ILE A 48 8.61 6.02 14.13
CA ILE A 48 9.13 6.98 13.14
C ILE A 48 10.42 7.62 13.68
N GLY A 49 11.45 7.70 12.84
CA GLY A 49 12.79 8.15 13.23
C GLY A 49 13.74 7.03 13.69
N ASP A 50 13.27 5.80 13.92
CA ASP A 50 14.16 4.71 14.35
C ASP A 50 15.20 4.35 13.27
N THR A 51 16.39 3.97 13.74
CA THR A 51 17.35 3.19 12.94
C THR A 51 16.87 1.74 12.94
N VAL A 52 16.69 1.18 11.74
CA VAL A 52 16.10 -0.15 11.55
C VAL A 52 17.04 -1.04 10.74
N VAL A 53 16.98 -2.34 11.00
CA VAL A 53 17.61 -3.35 10.14
C VAL A 53 16.56 -3.88 9.18
N ILE A 54 16.95 -3.98 7.92
CA ILE A 54 16.10 -4.47 6.84
C ILE A 54 16.72 -5.70 6.19
N GLU A 55 15.86 -6.58 5.70
CA GLU A 55 16.24 -7.78 4.96
C GLU A 55 15.39 -7.90 3.70
N LYS A 56 15.93 -8.48 2.64
CA LYS A 56 15.17 -8.85 1.44
C LYS A 56 14.84 -10.34 1.49
N ALA A 57 13.56 -10.66 1.69
CA ALA A 57 13.10 -12.04 1.58
C ALA A 57 13.31 -12.54 0.15
N GLY A 58 14.14 -13.58 -0.02
CA GLY A 58 14.49 -14.16 -1.31
C GLY A 58 15.08 -13.14 -2.31
N GLU A 59 15.81 -12.14 -1.81
CA GLU A 59 16.41 -11.03 -2.59
C GLU A 59 15.42 -10.06 -3.28
N VAL A 60 14.10 -10.24 -3.08
CA VAL A 60 13.06 -9.46 -3.80
C VAL A 60 12.36 -8.45 -2.88
N ILE A 61 11.78 -8.88 -1.77
CA ILE A 61 10.85 -8.03 -0.97
C ILE A 61 11.54 -7.52 0.30
N PRO A 62 11.82 -6.21 0.43
CA PRO A 62 12.42 -5.65 1.64
C PRO A 62 11.42 -5.59 2.80
N ALA A 63 11.84 -6.02 3.99
CA ALA A 63 11.07 -5.98 5.23
C ALA A 63 11.92 -5.45 6.40
N VAL A 64 11.28 -4.76 7.36
CA VAL A 64 11.95 -4.38 8.61
C VAL A 64 11.95 -5.56 9.58
N VAL A 65 13.14 -6.02 9.96
CA VAL A 65 13.32 -7.18 10.83
C VAL A 65 13.53 -6.81 12.28
N GLU A 66 14.24 -5.71 12.57
CA GLU A 66 14.46 -5.23 13.94
C GLU A 66 14.74 -3.72 14.01
N VAL A 67 14.64 -3.18 15.23
CA VAL A 67 15.00 -1.80 15.56
C VAL A 67 16.33 -1.78 16.32
N VAL A 68 17.26 -0.92 15.90
CA VAL A 68 18.51 -0.67 16.61
C VAL A 68 18.25 0.28 17.78
N LYS A 69 17.72 -0.27 18.89
CA LYS A 69 17.26 0.52 20.05
C LYS A 69 18.34 1.44 20.64
N SER A 70 19.60 1.05 20.58
CA SER A 70 20.74 1.86 21.06
C SER A 70 20.93 3.17 20.27
N LYS A 71 20.40 3.25 19.04
CA LYS A 71 20.45 4.43 18.17
C LYS A 71 19.11 5.19 18.12
N ARG A 72 18.14 4.84 18.98
CA ARG A 72 16.83 5.48 18.99
C ARG A 72 16.95 6.96 19.39
N PRO A 73 16.49 7.91 18.55
CA PRO A 73 16.44 9.31 18.93
C PRO A 73 15.51 9.53 20.13
N ARG A 74 15.80 10.54 20.95
CA ARG A 74 14.90 10.95 22.02
C ARG A 74 13.63 11.56 21.43
N GLY A 75 12.49 11.32 22.10
CA GLY A 75 11.19 11.88 21.69
C GLY A 75 10.39 11.05 20.69
N THR A 76 10.87 9.87 20.27
CA THR A 76 10.09 8.98 19.40
C THR A 76 8.91 8.36 20.15
N THR A 77 7.73 8.44 19.55
CA THR A 77 6.48 7.90 20.13
C THR A 77 6.13 6.55 19.50
N PRO A 78 5.52 5.62 20.27
CA PRO A 78 4.93 4.42 19.71
C PRO A 78 3.97 4.75 18.56
N PHE A 79 4.00 3.95 17.50
CA PHE A 79 3.09 4.12 16.38
C PHE A 79 1.67 3.65 16.74
N ASP A 80 0.69 4.51 16.49
CA ASP A 80 -0.73 4.23 16.65
C ASP A 80 -1.38 4.39 15.27
N PHE A 81 -1.85 3.27 14.70
CA PHE A 81 -2.32 3.24 13.32
C PHE A 81 -3.56 4.11 13.12
N PHE A 82 -4.49 4.06 14.08
CA PHE A 82 -5.74 4.81 13.99
C PHE A 82 -5.49 6.31 14.11
N LYS A 83 -4.66 6.74 15.06
CA LYS A 83 -4.30 8.15 15.24
C LYS A 83 -3.51 8.67 14.06
N HIS A 84 -2.56 7.90 13.53
CA HIS A 84 -1.77 8.29 12.37
C HIS A 84 -2.65 8.63 11.16
N LEU A 85 -3.75 7.90 10.98
CA LEU A 85 -4.72 8.13 9.91
C LEU A 85 -5.93 9.00 10.31
N SER A 86 -5.99 9.46 11.56
CA SER A 86 -7.18 10.13 12.12
C SER A 86 -8.49 9.36 11.86
N GLY A 87 -8.43 8.03 11.90
CA GLY A 87 -9.56 7.14 11.64
C GLY A 87 -10.08 7.14 10.20
N LYS A 88 -9.32 7.66 9.23
CA LYS A 88 -9.75 7.81 7.83
C LYS A 88 -8.81 7.14 6.84
N CYS A 89 -9.37 6.60 5.76
CA CYS A 89 -8.62 6.02 4.67
C CYS A 89 -7.79 7.12 3.99
N PRO A 90 -6.48 6.93 3.77
CA PRO A 90 -5.62 7.96 3.17
C PRO A 90 -5.92 8.24 1.70
N VAL A 91 -6.77 7.41 1.04
CA VAL A 91 -7.13 7.59 -0.38
C VAL A 91 -8.53 8.15 -0.55
N CYS A 92 -9.54 7.58 0.10
CA CYS A 92 -10.93 7.99 -0.09
C CYS A 92 -11.51 8.82 1.06
N GLY A 93 -10.77 9.02 2.16
CA GLY A 93 -11.24 9.76 3.34
C GLY A 93 -12.33 9.07 4.16
N GLY A 94 -12.86 7.93 3.71
CA GLY A 94 -13.87 7.14 4.41
C GLY A 94 -13.35 6.49 5.71
N PRO A 95 -14.23 5.98 6.57
CA PRO A 95 -13.84 5.39 7.85
C PRO A 95 -12.97 4.15 7.67
N ILE A 96 -12.08 3.92 8.64
CA ILE A 96 -11.30 2.69 8.75
C ILE A 96 -11.74 1.91 9.98
N ARG A 97 -11.66 0.59 9.89
CA ARG A 97 -12.00 -0.31 10.99
C ARG A 97 -10.94 -1.39 11.13
N ARG A 98 -10.61 -1.76 12.37
CA ARG A 98 -9.80 -2.94 12.64
C ARG A 98 -10.68 -4.16 12.49
N ASP A 99 -10.29 -5.03 11.57
CA ASP A 99 -11.03 -6.25 11.29
C ASP A 99 -10.98 -7.16 12.53
N PRO A 100 -12.12 -7.65 13.05
CA PRO A 100 -12.13 -8.51 14.23
C PRO A 100 -11.59 -9.92 13.97
N GLN A 101 -11.60 -10.37 12.71
CA GLN A 101 -11.14 -11.70 12.30
C GLN A 101 -9.71 -11.68 11.76
N PHE A 102 -9.28 -10.56 11.20
CA PHE A 102 -7.95 -10.39 10.61
C PHE A 102 -7.16 -9.32 11.36
N VAL A 103 -5.87 -9.57 11.62
CA VAL A 103 -4.97 -8.64 12.34
C VAL A 103 -4.56 -7.44 11.45
N ALA A 104 -5.54 -6.73 10.90
CA ALA A 104 -5.33 -5.64 9.97
C ALA A 104 -6.44 -4.58 10.04
N TRP A 105 -6.05 -3.33 9.80
CA TRP A 105 -6.99 -2.25 9.52
C TRP A 105 -7.51 -2.35 8.10
N ARG A 106 -8.76 -1.93 7.87
CA ARG A 106 -9.39 -1.93 6.55
C ARG A 106 -10.14 -0.63 6.28
N CYS A 107 -10.13 -0.21 5.02
CA CYS A 107 -11.05 0.76 4.47
C CYS A 107 -12.39 0.08 4.17
N GLU A 108 -13.48 0.57 4.76
CA GLU A 108 -14.83 -0.01 4.58
C GLU A 108 -15.50 0.44 3.26
N ASN A 109 -14.99 1.50 2.63
CA ASN A 109 -15.54 2.00 1.37
C ASN A 109 -15.14 1.09 0.20
N LEU A 110 -16.06 0.23 -0.24
CA LEU A 110 -15.86 -0.63 -1.40
C LEU A 110 -15.62 0.15 -2.70
N GLN A 111 -16.11 1.38 -2.82
CA GLN A 111 -15.90 2.29 -3.94
C GLN A 111 -14.65 3.18 -3.77
N CYS A 112 -13.77 2.84 -2.83
CA CYS A 112 -12.47 3.51 -2.69
C CYS A 112 -11.67 3.38 -4.01
N PRO A 113 -11.16 4.47 -4.59
CA PRO A 113 -10.39 4.43 -5.83
C PRO A 113 -9.24 3.44 -5.77
N ALA A 114 -8.51 3.39 -4.66
CA ALA A 114 -7.41 2.45 -4.47
C ALA A 114 -7.83 0.97 -4.51
N GLN A 115 -9.04 0.67 -4.05
CA GLN A 115 -9.58 -0.68 -4.11
C GLN A 115 -10.01 -1.00 -5.55
N THR A 116 -10.73 -0.08 -6.20
CA THR A 116 -11.16 -0.23 -7.59
C THR A 116 -9.97 -0.43 -8.53
N THR A 117 -8.96 0.44 -8.48
CA THR A 117 -7.74 0.33 -9.30
C THR A 117 -7.12 -1.06 -9.20
N ARG A 118 -6.94 -1.58 -7.97
CA ARG A 118 -6.35 -2.91 -7.76
C ARG A 118 -7.27 -4.06 -8.13
N ARG A 119 -8.60 -3.89 -8.06
CA ARG A 119 -9.55 -4.90 -8.54
C ARG A 119 -9.51 -4.99 -10.06
N VAL A 120 -9.45 -3.85 -10.75
CA VAL A 120 -9.32 -3.76 -12.20
C VAL A 120 -7.99 -4.37 -12.66
N GLU A 121 -6.88 -3.98 -12.03
CA GLU A 121 -5.56 -4.56 -12.30
C GLU A 121 -5.54 -6.08 -12.09
N PHE A 122 -6.11 -6.56 -10.98
CA PHE A 122 -6.20 -8.00 -10.73
C PHE A 122 -7.09 -8.72 -11.75
N PHE A 123 -8.19 -8.11 -12.17
CA PHE A 123 -9.13 -8.68 -13.15
C PHE A 123 -8.46 -8.85 -14.51
N ALA A 124 -7.61 -7.89 -14.90
CA ALA A 124 -6.83 -7.94 -16.13
C ALA A 124 -5.57 -8.82 -16.06
N ALA A 125 -5.12 -9.20 -14.86
CA ALA A 125 -3.87 -9.95 -14.70
C ALA A 125 -3.89 -11.29 -15.45
N ARG A 126 -2.69 -11.78 -15.82
CA ARG A 126 -2.50 -13.07 -16.52
C ARG A 126 -3.13 -14.27 -15.81
N GLY A 127 -3.19 -14.24 -14.47
CA GLY A 127 -3.83 -15.30 -13.67
C GLY A 127 -5.36 -15.17 -13.55
N ALA A 128 -5.96 -14.18 -14.21
CA ALA A 128 -7.39 -13.91 -14.21
C ALA A 128 -7.92 -13.97 -15.65
N LEU A 129 -8.32 -12.84 -16.26
CA LEU A 129 -8.82 -12.81 -17.64
C LEU A 129 -7.74 -12.54 -18.70
N ASP A 130 -6.49 -12.32 -18.29
CA ASP A 130 -5.35 -12.08 -19.18
C ASP A 130 -5.62 -10.96 -20.21
N ILE A 131 -6.14 -9.84 -19.73
CA ILE A 131 -6.40 -8.66 -20.56
C ILE A 131 -5.09 -7.88 -20.67
N GLU A 132 -4.45 -8.00 -21.82
CA GLU A 132 -3.22 -7.27 -22.11
C GLU A 132 -3.41 -5.75 -22.03
N SER A 133 -2.31 -5.03 -21.76
CA SER A 133 -2.26 -3.56 -21.70
C SER A 133 -3.03 -2.88 -20.56
N ILE A 134 -3.68 -3.62 -19.65
CA ILE A 134 -4.25 -3.05 -18.41
C ILE A 134 -3.40 -3.44 -17.20
N GLY A 135 -2.29 -2.71 -17.03
CA GLY A 135 -1.47 -2.76 -15.80
C GLY A 135 -1.90 -1.70 -14.76
N GLY A 136 -1.22 -1.65 -13.62
CA GLY A 136 -1.54 -0.71 -12.54
C GLY A 136 -1.65 0.76 -12.96
N ILE A 137 -0.77 1.26 -13.85
CA ILE A 137 -0.80 2.65 -14.35
C ILE A 137 -2.08 2.92 -15.15
N VAL A 138 -2.45 1.99 -16.04
CA VAL A 138 -3.63 2.12 -16.90
C VAL A 138 -4.90 2.01 -16.07
N ALA A 139 -4.96 1.01 -15.17
CA ALA A 139 -6.07 0.83 -14.24
C ALA A 139 -6.28 2.08 -13.37
N ASP A 140 -5.20 2.67 -12.84
CA ASP A 140 -5.28 3.88 -12.03
C ASP A 140 -5.87 5.05 -12.82
N LYS A 141 -5.41 5.25 -14.06
CA LYS A 141 -5.92 6.34 -14.91
C LYS A 141 -7.37 6.15 -15.35
N LEU A 142 -7.78 4.92 -15.61
CA LEU A 142 -9.18 4.59 -15.92
C LEU A 142 -10.10 4.94 -14.75
N VAL A 143 -9.69 4.62 -13.52
CA VAL A 143 -10.45 4.92 -12.30
C VAL A 143 -10.42 6.40 -11.97
N GLU A 144 -9.26 7.05 -12.04
CA GLU A 144 -9.09 8.49 -11.80
C GLU A 144 -9.99 9.34 -12.70
N ARG A 145 -10.11 8.95 -13.98
CA ARG A 145 -10.97 9.65 -14.95
C ARG A 145 -12.45 9.25 -14.86
N GLY A 146 -12.81 8.34 -13.96
CA GLY A 146 -14.17 7.84 -13.79
C GLY A 146 -14.69 7.03 -14.98
N LEU A 147 -13.79 6.52 -15.83
CA LEU A 147 -14.12 5.65 -16.96
C LEU A 147 -14.45 4.22 -16.49
N VAL A 148 -13.89 3.82 -15.35
CA VAL A 148 -14.11 2.51 -14.73
C VAL A 148 -14.37 2.71 -13.24
N ARG A 149 -15.47 2.14 -12.74
CA ARG A 149 -15.88 2.14 -11.33
C ARG A 149 -15.84 0.74 -10.75
N GLU A 150 -16.00 -0.27 -11.60
CA GLU A 150 -15.88 -1.68 -11.27
C GLU A 150 -15.27 -2.49 -12.42
N PRO A 151 -14.75 -3.70 -12.18
CA PRO A 151 -14.01 -4.45 -13.20
C PRO A 151 -14.77 -4.72 -14.50
N LEU A 152 -16.10 -4.85 -14.46
CA LEU A 152 -16.91 -5.14 -15.65
C LEU A 152 -16.98 -3.97 -16.64
N ASP A 153 -16.82 -2.73 -16.16
CA ASP A 153 -16.86 -1.53 -17.00
C ASP A 153 -15.74 -1.54 -18.06
N VAL A 154 -14.68 -2.34 -17.86
CA VAL A 154 -13.58 -2.51 -18.81
C VAL A 154 -14.08 -2.95 -20.19
N PHE A 155 -15.16 -3.73 -20.26
CA PHE A 155 -15.74 -4.20 -21.53
C PHE A 155 -16.59 -3.14 -22.24
N GLU A 156 -16.93 -2.05 -21.55
CA GLU A 156 -17.68 -0.92 -22.11
C GLU A 156 -16.77 0.19 -22.64
N LEU A 157 -15.45 0.07 -22.41
CA LEU A 157 -14.48 1.06 -22.84
C LEU A 157 -14.37 1.14 -24.35
N LYS A 158 -14.46 2.36 -24.87
CA LYS A 158 -14.27 2.66 -26.28
C LYS A 158 -12.84 3.11 -26.57
N ILE A 159 -12.36 2.81 -27.77
CA ILE A 159 -11.00 3.15 -28.21
C ILE A 159 -10.74 4.65 -28.09
N GLU A 160 -11.74 5.51 -28.36
CA GLU A 160 -11.61 6.96 -28.27
C GLU A 160 -11.43 7.47 -26.85
N GLN A 161 -11.90 6.72 -25.84
CA GLN A 161 -11.67 7.03 -24.42
C GLN A 161 -10.25 6.64 -24.01
N LEU A 162 -9.80 5.46 -24.45
CA LEU A 162 -8.44 4.95 -24.18
C LEU A 162 -7.36 5.84 -24.81
N ALA A 163 -7.56 6.26 -26.06
CA ALA A 163 -6.63 7.13 -26.77
C ALA A 163 -6.36 8.47 -26.06
N LYS A 164 -7.27 8.90 -25.17
CA LYS A 164 -7.15 10.16 -24.43
C LYS A 164 -6.41 10.02 -23.10
N LEU A 165 -6.03 8.81 -22.66
CA LEU A 165 -5.46 8.56 -21.33
C LEU A 165 -4.11 9.25 -21.10
N ASN A 166 -3.33 9.55 -22.16
CA ASN A 166 -2.02 10.22 -22.11
C ASN A 166 -1.11 9.64 -21.02
N LEU A 167 -0.74 8.37 -21.18
CA LEU A 167 0.08 7.59 -20.25
C LEU A 167 1.57 7.65 -20.59
#